data_AF-T1BL94-F1
#
_entry.id   AF-T1BL94-F1
#
_cell.length_a   1.000
_cell.length_b   1.000
_cell.length_c   1.000
_cell.angle_alpha   90.00
_cell.angle_beta   90.00
_cell.angle_gamma   90.00
#
_symmetry.space_group_name_H-M   'P 1'
#
loop_
_entity.id
_entity.type
_entity.pdbx_description
1 polymer ?
#
loop_
_entity_poly.entity_id
_entity_poly.type
_entity_poly.pdbx_seq_one_letter_code
_entity_poly.pdbx_strand_id
1 'polypeptide(L)'
;GYRRGDMAGVVTKYFDDLSLVLARVYDALRPGSRFVVVNGDSFIAGTYVPGDLLFARLAHRLGFQVERFQVARVRRSGQRRSFRLRESVLTLRKPGAPADPGPGGRVPRPGQAGEGGGVEEGPSKNGLVT
;
A
#
# COMPACT_ATOMS: atom_id res chain seq x y z
N GLY A 1 -2.93 -37.93 0.94
CA GLY A 1 -3.46 -36.73 0.27
C GLY A 1 -4.12 -35.83 1.30
N TYR A 2 -4.02 -34.51 1.16
CA TYR A 2 -4.63 -33.55 2.09
C TYR A 2 -6.15 -33.78 2.21
N ARG A 3 -6.68 -33.82 3.45
CA ARG A 3 -8.14 -33.88 3.65
C ARG A 3 -8.71 -32.50 3.36
N ARG A 4 -9.91 -32.47 2.77
CA ARG A 4 -10.58 -31.21 2.39
C ARG A 4 -10.77 -30.26 3.59
N GLY A 5 -10.90 -30.78 4.80
CA GLY A 5 -11.01 -30.00 6.04
C GLY A 5 -9.75 -29.21 6.42
N ASP A 6 -8.55 -29.68 6.07
CA ASP A 6 -7.29 -29.05 6.44
C ASP A 6 -6.89 -27.91 5.48
N MET A 7 -7.56 -27.86 4.31
CA MET A 7 -7.17 -26.98 3.21
C MET A 7 -7.32 -25.49 3.53
N ALA A 8 -8.31 -25.12 4.34
CA ALA A 8 -8.46 -23.74 4.80
C ALA A 8 -7.23 -23.31 5.61
N GLY A 9 -6.80 -24.15 6.57
CA GLY A 9 -5.61 -23.88 7.38
C GLY A 9 -4.33 -23.80 6.54
N VAL A 10 -4.17 -24.67 5.54
CA VAL A 10 -3.03 -24.63 4.61
C VAL A 10 -3.00 -23.33 3.81
N VAL A 11 -4.15 -22.89 3.28
CA VAL A 11 -4.24 -21.65 2.51
C VAL A 11 -3.96 -20.44 3.40
N THR A 12 -4.51 -20.41 4.62
CA THR A 12 -4.23 -19.34 5.59
C THR A 12 -2.73 -19.27 5.91
N LYS A 13 -2.11 -20.39 6.29
CA LYS A 13 -0.67 -20.43 6.60
C LYS A 13 0.19 -20.01 5.41
N TYR A 14 -0.20 -20.39 4.19
CA TYR A 14 0.51 -19.95 2.99
C TYR A 14 0.51 -18.42 2.85
N PHE A 15 -0.63 -17.76 3.06
CA PHE A 15 -0.71 -16.30 2.99
C PHE A 15 -0.04 -15.61 4.19
N ASP A 16 -0.03 -16.23 5.37
CA ASP A 16 0.72 -15.73 6.52
C ASP A 16 2.24 -15.76 6.25
N ASP A 17 2.75 -16.90 5.77
CA ASP A 17 4.16 -17.06 5.39
C ASP A 17 4.54 -16.07 4.25
N LEU A 18 3.66 -15.91 3.26
CA LEU A 18 3.85 -14.96 2.16
C LEU A 18 3.88 -13.50 2.64
N SER A 19 3.06 -13.15 3.64
CA SER A 19 3.05 -11.81 4.23
C SER A 19 4.39 -11.49 4.89
N LEU A 20 4.98 -12.46 5.59
CA LEU A 20 6.31 -12.32 6.19
C LEU A 20 7.39 -12.13 5.12
N VAL A 21 7.37 -12.92 4.05
CA VAL A 21 8.31 -12.76 2.93
C VAL A 21 8.19 -11.38 2.30
N LEU A 22 6.96 -10.91 2.04
CA LEU A 22 6.72 -9.59 1.46
C LEU A 22 7.21 -8.45 2.35
N ALA A 23 7.07 -8.57 3.67
CA ALA A 23 7.61 -7.58 4.61
C ALA A 23 9.15 -7.50 4.51
N ARG A 24 9.83 -8.65 4.46
CA ARG A 24 11.30 -8.69 4.29
C ARG A 24 11.76 -8.10 2.97
N VAL A 25 11.01 -8.38 1.89
CA VAL A 25 11.28 -7.77 0.58
C VAL A 25 11.09 -6.25 0.66
N TYR A 26 10.00 -5.77 1.27
CA TYR A 26 9.76 -4.35 1.46
C TYR A 26 10.91 -3.66 2.20
N ASP A 27 11.36 -4.24 3.31
CA ASP A 27 12.45 -3.69 4.13
C ASP A 27 13.77 -3.61 3.35
N ALA A 28 14.10 -4.65 2.59
CA ALA A 28 15.33 -4.75 1.81
C ALA A 28 15.39 -3.81 0.59
N LEU A 29 14.23 -3.38 0.08
CA LEU A 29 14.17 -2.49 -1.09
C LEU A 29 14.59 -1.05 -0.74
N ARG A 30 15.32 -0.42 -1.66
CA ARG A 30 15.61 1.02 -1.59
C ARG A 30 14.30 1.82 -1.74
N PRO A 31 14.14 2.95 -1.04
CA PRO A 31 13.00 3.84 -1.27
C PRO A 31 12.88 4.23 -2.75
N GLY A 32 11.66 4.28 -3.28
CA GLY A 32 11.38 4.60 -4.68
C GLY A 32 11.62 3.45 -5.68
N SER A 33 12.22 2.33 -5.27
CA SER A 33 12.50 1.19 -6.14
C SER A 33 11.26 0.33 -6.42
N ARG A 34 11.39 -0.54 -7.44
CA ARG A 34 10.31 -1.42 -7.90
C ARG A 34 10.60 -2.87 -7.55
N PHE A 35 9.53 -3.60 -7.25
CA PHE A 35 9.48 -5.04 -7.13
C PHE A 35 8.48 -5.57 -8.16
N VAL A 36 8.97 -6.37 -9.11
CA VAL A 36 8.16 -6.96 -10.17
C VAL A 36 8.05 -8.44 -9.93
N VAL A 37 6.82 -8.95 -9.95
CA VAL A 37 6.52 -10.35 -9.66
C VAL A 37 5.42 -10.86 -10.57
N VAL A 38 5.57 -12.10 -11.02
CA VAL A 38 4.52 -12.81 -11.75
C VAL A 38 3.80 -13.70 -10.75
N ASN A 39 2.49 -13.53 -10.63
CA ASN A 39 1.67 -14.32 -9.74
C ASN A 39 0.38 -14.74 -10.43
N GLY A 40 -0.10 -15.95 -10.14
CA GLY A 40 -1.26 -16.52 -10.79
C GLY A 40 -2.27 -17.09 -9.82
N ASP A 41 -3.48 -17.23 -10.32
CA ASP A 41 -4.55 -17.87 -9.58
C ASP A 41 -4.27 -19.35 -9.37
N SER A 42 -4.88 -19.86 -8.30
CA SER A 42 -4.83 -21.28 -7.97
C SER A 42 -6.24 -21.87 -7.91
N PHE A 43 -6.33 -23.15 -8.26
CA PHE A 43 -7.51 -23.97 -8.01
C PHE A 43 -7.05 -25.17 -7.23
N ILE A 44 -7.46 -25.26 -5.96
CA ILE A 44 -6.96 -26.27 -5.03
C ILE A 44 -8.12 -26.84 -4.23
N ALA A 45 -8.18 -28.18 -4.16
CA ALA A 45 -9.19 -28.91 -3.40
C ALA A 45 -10.65 -28.53 -3.73
N GLY A 46 -10.90 -28.12 -4.97
CA GLY A 46 -12.23 -27.68 -5.43
C GLY A 46 -12.51 -26.17 -5.24
N THR A 47 -11.59 -25.44 -4.63
CA THR A 47 -11.73 -24.01 -4.32
C THR A 47 -10.84 -23.17 -5.23
N TYR A 48 -11.42 -22.12 -5.79
CA TYR A 48 -10.68 -21.08 -6.51
C TYR A 48 -10.06 -20.08 -5.53
N VAL A 49 -8.79 -19.77 -5.75
CA VAL A 49 -8.03 -18.79 -4.97
C VAL A 49 -7.51 -17.72 -5.94
N PRO A 50 -7.99 -16.45 -5.83
CA PRO A 50 -7.53 -15.34 -6.66
C PRO A 50 -6.17 -14.83 -6.16
N GLY A 51 -5.14 -15.66 -6.37
CA GLY A 51 -3.81 -15.49 -5.76
C GLY A 51 -3.15 -14.17 -6.10
N ASP A 52 -3.33 -13.69 -7.33
CA ASP A 52 -2.75 -12.42 -7.79
C ASP A 52 -3.35 -11.19 -7.07
N LEU A 53 -4.66 -11.16 -6.85
CA LEU A 53 -5.35 -10.12 -6.09
C LEU A 53 -5.01 -10.17 -4.61
N LEU A 54 -4.98 -11.36 -4.03
CA LEU A 54 -4.65 -11.52 -2.61
C LEU A 54 -3.22 -11.05 -2.34
N PHE A 55 -2.28 -11.39 -3.22
CA PHE A 55 -0.91 -10.89 -3.17
C PHE A 55 -0.85 -9.37 -3.28
N ALA A 56 -1.52 -8.77 -4.27
CA ALA A 56 -1.54 -7.31 -4.43
C ALA A 56 -2.11 -6.62 -3.18
N ARG A 57 -3.15 -7.19 -2.58
CA ARG A 57 -3.76 -6.67 -1.36
C ARG A 57 -2.82 -6.75 -0.16
N LEU A 58 -2.08 -7.86 0.01
CA LEU A 58 -1.08 -8.00 1.06
C LEU A 58 0.06 -7.00 0.88
N ALA A 59 0.62 -6.90 -0.33
CA ALA A 59 1.67 -5.93 -0.64
C ALA A 59 1.22 -4.49 -0.34
N HIS A 60 -0.01 -4.13 -0.74
CA HIS A 60 -0.55 -2.80 -0.47
C HIS A 60 -0.68 -2.52 1.03
N ARG A 61 -1.15 -3.49 1.83
CA ARG A 61 -1.22 -3.36 3.29
C ARG A 61 0.14 -3.18 3.95
N LEU A 62 1.21 -3.71 3.36
CA LEU A 62 2.58 -3.55 3.83
C LEU A 62 3.24 -2.22 3.41
N GLY A 63 2.56 -1.40 2.61
CA GLY A 63 3.06 -0.08 2.20
C GLY A 63 3.56 0.00 0.76
N PHE A 64 3.51 -1.08 -0.02
CA PHE A 64 3.76 -0.99 -1.46
C PHE A 64 2.65 -0.19 -2.16
N GLN A 65 3.04 0.57 -3.18
CA GLN A 65 2.12 1.13 -4.17
C GLN A 65 2.01 0.15 -5.35
N VAL A 66 0.79 -0.17 -5.78
CA VAL A 66 0.57 -0.96 -7.00
C VAL A 66 0.68 -0.01 -8.19
N GLU A 67 1.84 -0.02 -8.85
CA GLU A 67 2.10 0.85 -10.00
C GLU A 67 1.49 0.29 -11.28
N ARG A 68 1.54 -1.04 -11.46
CA ARG A 68 0.98 -1.72 -12.64
C ARG A 68 0.48 -3.11 -12.29
N PHE A 69 -0.65 -3.50 -12.87
CA PHE A 69 -1.23 -4.83 -12.76
C PHE A 69 -1.68 -5.28 -14.15
N GLN A 70 -1.03 -6.30 -14.70
CA GLN A 70 -1.32 -6.77 -16.06
C GLN A 70 -1.57 -8.26 -16.08
N VAL A 71 -2.65 -8.70 -16.70
CA VAL A 71 -2.84 -10.12 -17.02
C VAL A 71 -1.87 -10.49 -18.15
N ALA A 72 -0.90 -11.33 -17.85
CA ALA A 72 0.09 -11.80 -18.81
C ALA A 72 -0.40 -13.02 -19.58
N ARG A 73 -1.15 -13.92 -18.91
CA ARG A 73 -1.62 -15.16 -19.50
C ARG A 73 -2.92 -15.63 -18.86
N VAL A 74 -3.71 -16.38 -19.63
CA VAL A 74 -4.81 -17.22 -19.14
C VAL A 74 -4.52 -18.68 -19.48
N ARG A 75 -4.63 -19.57 -18.49
CA ARG A 75 -4.41 -21.01 -18.63
C ARG A 75 -5.58 -21.81 -18.07
N ARG A 76 -5.67 -23.10 -18.42
CA ARG A 76 -6.65 -24.02 -17.82
C ARG A 76 -6.09 -24.57 -16.51
N SER A 77 -6.96 -24.83 -15.54
CA SER A 77 -6.58 -25.55 -14.31
C SER A 77 -6.23 -27.00 -14.65
N GLY A 78 -5.15 -27.51 -14.04
CA GLY A 78 -4.76 -28.91 -14.16
C GLY A 78 -5.74 -29.86 -13.45
N GLN A 79 -6.38 -29.40 -12.36
CA GLN A 79 -7.40 -30.16 -11.63
C GLN A 79 -8.76 -30.15 -12.33
N ARG A 80 -9.11 -29.04 -12.99
CA ARG A 80 -10.39 -28.87 -13.68
C ARG A 80 -10.20 -28.09 -14.98
N ARG A 81 -10.11 -28.81 -16.10
CA ARG A 81 -9.81 -28.22 -17.42
C ARG A 81 -10.82 -27.18 -17.90
N SER A 82 -12.06 -27.22 -17.40
CA SER A 82 -13.10 -26.22 -17.68
C SER A 82 -12.89 -24.89 -16.95
N PHE A 83 -12.07 -24.87 -15.90
CA PHE A 83 -11.78 -23.66 -15.11
C PHE A 83 -10.55 -22.95 -15.67
N ARG A 84 -10.64 -21.63 -15.85
CA ARG A 84 -9.53 -20.79 -16.31
C ARG A 84 -8.90 -20.07 -15.13
N LEU A 85 -7.57 -20.05 -15.10
CA LEU A 85 -6.74 -19.36 -14.13
C LEU A 85 -5.93 -18.32 -14.88
N ARG A 86 -5.87 -17.09 -14.35
CA ARG A 86 -5.01 -16.06 -14.92
C ARG A 86 -3.68 -16.01 -14.20
N GLU A 87 -2.70 -15.47 -14.89
CA GLU A 87 -1.37 -15.15 -14.40
C GLU A 87 -1.09 -13.69 -14.76
N SER A 88 -0.63 -12.94 -13.78
CA SER A 88 -0.53 -11.50 -13.82
C SER A 88 0.88 -11.04 -13.44
N VAL A 89 1.39 -10.03 -14.14
CA VAL A 89 2.60 -9.30 -13.79
C VAL A 89 2.21 -8.10 -12.94
N LEU A 90 2.69 -8.08 -11.70
CA LEU A 90 2.48 -6.99 -10.75
C LEU A 90 3.78 -6.20 -10.65
N THR A 91 3.69 -4.89 -10.90
CA THR A 91 4.76 -3.93 -10.62
C THR A 91 4.38 -3.17 -9.37
N LEU A 92 5.11 -3.43 -8.29
CA LEU A 92 4.97 -2.78 -7.00
C LEU A 92 6.10 -1.75 -6.83
N ARG A 93 5.81 -0.63 -6.18
CA ARG A 93 6.78 0.41 -5.87
C ARG A 93 6.84 0.62 -4.37
N LYS A 94 8.05 0.60 -3.79
CA LYS A 94 8.26 1.13 -2.45
C LYS A 94 8.22 2.66 -2.55
N PRO A 95 7.38 3.37 -1.76
CA PRO A 95 7.37 4.82 -1.76
C PRO A 95 8.79 5.38 -1.62
N GLY A 96 9.04 6.54 -2.23
CA GLY A 96 10.25 7.30 -1.94
C GLY A 96 10.30 7.67 -0.46
N ALA A 97 11.48 8.08 0.02
CA ALA A 97 11.50 8.83 1.28
C ALA A 97 10.52 10.00 1.13
N PRO A 98 9.74 10.34 2.17
CA PRO A 98 9.10 11.64 2.21
C PRO A 98 10.17 12.67 1.85
N ALA A 99 9.86 13.63 0.98
CA ALA A 99 10.77 14.75 0.77
C ALA A 99 11.16 15.28 2.16
N ASP A 100 12.46 15.43 2.42
CA ASP A 100 12.93 16.09 3.63
C ASP A 100 12.10 17.39 3.77
N PRO A 101 11.33 17.58 4.85
CA PRO A 101 10.52 18.78 4.99
C PRO A 101 11.37 20.06 5.05
N GLY A 102 12.70 19.94 4.98
CA GLY A 102 13.63 21.03 5.09
C GLY A 102 13.65 21.54 6.53
N PRO A 103 14.61 22.41 6.87
CA PRO A 103 14.75 22.94 8.23
C PRO A 103 13.57 23.82 8.71
N GLY A 104 12.49 23.97 7.94
CA GLY A 104 11.29 24.76 8.29
C GLY A 104 10.05 23.96 8.73
N GLY A 105 10.06 22.64 8.59
CA GLY A 105 8.88 21.79 8.87
C GLY A 105 8.66 21.45 10.33
N ARG A 106 8.58 22.43 11.23
CA ARG A 106 7.99 22.17 12.56
C ARG A 106 6.49 21.98 12.37
N VAL A 107 6.02 20.74 12.52
CA VAL A 107 4.60 20.48 12.81
C VAL A 107 4.27 21.24 14.10
N PRO A 108 3.37 22.24 14.09
CA PRO A 108 2.99 22.92 15.33
C PRO A 108 2.37 21.89 16.27
N ARG A 109 2.86 21.83 17.51
CA ARG A 109 2.21 21.02 18.54
C ARG A 109 0.84 21.62 18.84
N PRO A 110 -0.21 20.81 19.07
CA PRO A 110 -1.49 21.31 19.54
C PRO A 110 -1.25 22.03 20.88
N GLY A 111 -1.60 23.32 20.96
CA GLY A 111 -1.54 24.09 22.22
C GLY A 111 -0.61 25.30 22.27
N GLN A 112 0.04 25.71 21.16
CA GLN A 112 0.75 26.99 21.10
C GLN A 112 0.05 27.96 20.13
N ALA A 113 -1.15 28.43 20.50
CA ALA A 113 -1.69 29.68 19.99
C ALA A 113 -1.17 30.81 20.88
N GLY A 114 -0.60 31.84 20.27
CA GLY A 114 0.21 32.86 20.93
C GLY A 114 -0.57 33.76 21.89
N GLU A 115 0.13 34.14 22.96
CA GLU A 115 -0.10 35.41 23.64
C GLU A 115 0.82 36.48 23.03
N GLY A 116 0.27 37.66 22.76
CA GLY A 116 0.97 38.89 22.35
C GLY A 116 0.60 39.34 20.93
N GLY A 117 0.09 40.54 20.68
CA GLY A 117 -0.20 41.68 21.54
C GLY A 117 -0.64 42.88 20.70
N GLY A 118 -1.29 43.84 21.38
CA GLY A 118 -1.37 45.29 21.05
C GLY A 118 -1.97 45.73 19.70
N VAL A 119 -3.19 46.28 19.75
CA VAL A 119 -3.67 47.22 18.73
C VAL A 119 -3.32 48.62 19.21
N GLU A 120 -2.44 49.33 18.49
CA GLU A 120 -2.21 50.76 18.69
C GLU A 120 -3.40 51.58 18.16
N GLU A 121 -3.99 52.40 19.02
CA GLU A 121 -4.90 53.48 18.64
C GLU A 121 -4.09 54.66 18.05
N GLY A 122 -4.39 55.03 16.80
CA GLY A 122 -3.81 56.22 16.16
C GLY A 122 -4.44 57.52 16.68
N PRO A 123 -3.71 58.66 16.70
CA PRO A 123 -4.25 59.89 17.26
C PRO A 123 -5.20 60.59 16.27
N SER A 124 -6.37 60.96 16.79
CA SER A 124 -7.28 61.93 16.19
C SER A 124 -6.70 63.34 16.29
N LYS A 125 -6.65 64.08 15.17
CA LYS A 125 -6.53 65.54 15.16
C LYS A 125 -7.48 66.16 14.15
N ASN A 126 -8.39 66.98 14.68
CA ASN A 126 -9.28 67.91 14.01
C ASN A 126 -8.53 68.92 13.12
N GLY A 127 -9.18 69.31 12.02
CA GLY A 127 -8.92 70.53 11.25
C GLY A 127 -10.19 70.96 10.52
N LEU A 128 -10.87 71.96 11.09
CA LEU A 128 -12.12 72.59 10.66
C LEU A 128 -11.86 73.68 9.59
N VAL A 129 -12.94 74.11 8.92
CA VAL A 129 -13.16 75.37 8.15
C VAL A 129 -12.62 75.33 6.71
N THR A 130 -13.43 75.48 5.65
CA THR A 130 -14.43 76.53 5.36
C THR A 130 -15.55 76.01 4.47
#